data_AF-A0A0F2PFH1-F1
#
_entry.id   AF-A0A0F2PFH1-F1
#
_cell.length_a   1.000
_cell.length_b   1.000
_cell.length_c   1.000
_cell.angle_alpha   90.00
_cell.angle_beta   90.00
_cell.angle_gamma   90.00
#
_symmetry.space_group_name_H-M   'P 1'
#
loop_
_entity.id
_entity.type
_entity.pdbx_description
1 polymer ?
#
loop_
_entity_poly.entity_id
_entity_poly.type
_entity_poly.pdbx_seq_one_letter_code
_entity_poly.pdbx_strand_id
1 'polypeptide(L)'
;MSIRFFIYGLLGWGLEVAYTGLGSAMQGSPRLEGHTYLWMFPIYGLAVFLEPLHNAMRPLHWYLRGLVWVLVIWVLEYATGAVIRSLVGTSPWVYREGWQVNGLIRLDMAPLWFVVGLLFERLHDWLTEFELTQADDLKTK
;
A
#
# COMPACT_ATOMS: atom_id res chain seq x y z
N MET A 1 -16.13 4.18 -5.68
CA MET A 1 -15.61 3.95 -4.30
C MET A 1 -15.51 2.47 -3.94
N SER A 2 -16.60 1.71 -3.86
CA SER A 2 -16.54 0.30 -3.40
C SER A 2 -15.65 -0.60 -4.27
N ILE A 3 -15.74 -0.50 -5.61
CA ILE A 3 -14.89 -1.30 -6.51
C ILE A 3 -13.41 -0.99 -6.32
N ARG A 4 -13.05 0.29 -6.18
CA ARG A 4 -11.67 0.74 -5.99
C ARG A 4 -11.08 0.21 -4.68
N PHE A 5 -11.87 0.17 -3.60
CA PHE A 5 -11.47 -0.48 -2.34
C PHE A 5 -11.05 -1.94 -2.56
N PHE A 6 -11.84 -2.73 -3.30
CA PHE A 6 -11.48 -4.13 -3.59
C PHE A 6 -10.24 -4.24 -4.46
N ILE A 7 -10.10 -3.36 -5.47
CA ILE A 7 -8.92 -3.35 -6.34
C ILE A 7 -7.65 -3.05 -5.53
N TYR A 8 -7.66 -1.98 -4.73
CA TYR A 8 -6.51 -1.65 -3.88
C TYR A 8 -6.23 -2.76 -2.86
N GLY A 9 -7.27 -3.32 -2.25
CA GLY A 9 -7.16 -4.45 -1.32
C GLY A 9 -6.48 -5.66 -1.94
N LEU A 10 -6.95 -6.12 -3.11
CA LEU A 10 -6.40 -7.29 -3.80
C LEU A 10 -4.99 -7.05 -4.32
N LEU A 11 -4.73 -5.87 -4.89
CA LEU A 11 -3.41 -5.54 -5.43
C LEU A 11 -2.37 -5.41 -4.33
N GLY A 12 -2.70 -4.71 -3.24
CA GLY A 12 -1.81 -4.61 -2.07
C GLY A 12 -1.53 -5.99 -1.49
N TRP A 13 -2.56 -6.82 -1.37
CA TRP A 13 -2.43 -8.17 -0.84
C TRP A 13 -1.53 -9.06 -1.71
N GLY A 14 -1.73 -9.01 -3.03
CA GLY A 14 -0.88 -9.72 -4.00
C GLY A 14 0.56 -9.21 -4.01
N LEU A 15 0.77 -7.90 -3.89
CA LEU A 15 2.10 -7.30 -3.82
C LEU A 15 2.87 -7.76 -2.57
N GLU A 16 2.19 -7.87 -1.44
CA GLU A 16 2.80 -8.36 -0.19
C GLU A 16 3.18 -9.84 -0.27
N VAL A 17 2.32 -10.68 -0.83
CA VAL A 17 2.63 -12.10 -1.08
C VAL A 17 3.82 -12.23 -2.03
N ALA A 18 3.86 -11.42 -3.10
CA ALA A 18 4.99 -11.41 -4.02
C ALA A 18 6.28 -10.93 -3.33
N TYR A 19 6.21 -9.87 -2.52
CA TYR A 19 7.35 -9.32 -1.81
C TYR A 19 7.95 -10.32 -0.81
N THR A 20 7.10 -10.96 -0.01
CA THR A 20 7.52 -11.98 0.98
C THR A 20 8.00 -13.25 0.31
N GLY A 21 7.36 -13.69 -0.78
CA GLY A 21 7.79 -14.82 -1.59
C GLY A 21 9.16 -14.60 -2.25
N LEU A 22 9.41 -13.41 -2.79
CA LEU A 22 10.73 -13.01 -3.30
C LEU A 22 11.78 -13.01 -2.18
N GLY A 23 11.43 -12.50 -0.99
CA GLY A 23 12.29 -12.57 0.19
C GLY A 23 12.65 -14.00 0.58
N SER A 24 11.68 -14.93 0.52
CA SER A 24 11.88 -16.36 0.75
C SER A 24 12.85 -16.98 -0.27
N ALA A 25 12.74 -16.63 -1.54
CA ALA A 25 13.70 -17.08 -2.56
C ALA A 25 15.11 -16.52 -2.37
N MET A 26 15.24 -15.24 -1.97
CA MET A 26 16.56 -14.67 -1.65
C MET A 26 17.24 -15.36 -0.47
N GLN A 27 16.45 -15.98 0.43
CA GLN A 27 16.94 -16.80 1.54
C GLN A 27 17.21 -18.26 1.15
N GLY A 28 17.08 -18.59 -0.15
CA GLY A 28 17.39 -19.92 -0.68
C GLY A 28 16.22 -20.91 -0.67
N SER A 29 14.99 -20.47 -0.40
CA SER A 29 13.81 -21.33 -0.50
C SER A 29 13.34 -21.46 -1.95
N PRO A 30 13.41 -22.65 -2.59
CA PRO A 30 12.97 -22.84 -3.97
C PRO A 30 11.45 -22.79 -4.14
N ARG A 31 10.70 -22.73 -3.03
CA ARG A 31 9.23 -22.75 -3.03
C ARG A 31 8.59 -21.37 -3.12
N LEU A 32 9.37 -20.28 -2.96
CA LEU A 32 8.87 -18.90 -3.03
C LEU A 32 7.65 -18.65 -2.12
N GLU A 33 7.68 -19.22 -0.91
CA GLU A 33 6.54 -19.13 0.02
C GLU A 33 6.32 -17.68 0.45
N GLY A 34 5.18 -17.11 0.06
CA GLY A 34 4.74 -15.77 0.43
C GLY A 34 3.71 -15.81 1.54
N HIS A 35 3.80 -14.86 2.46
CA HIS A 35 2.92 -14.76 3.63
C HIS A 35 2.34 -13.36 3.74
N THR A 36 1.13 -13.29 4.28
CA THR A 36 0.40 -12.05 4.48
C THR A 36 -0.72 -12.32 5.48
N TYR A 37 -1.19 -11.28 6.16
CA TYR A 37 -2.25 -11.37 7.15
C TYR A 37 -3.58 -10.91 6.56
N LEU A 38 -4.69 -11.51 7.02
CA LEU A 38 -6.02 -11.13 6.53
C LEU A 38 -6.36 -9.66 6.80
N TRP A 39 -5.80 -9.07 7.86
CA TRP A 39 -5.93 -7.65 8.17
C TRP A 39 -5.31 -6.72 7.11
N MET A 40 -4.39 -7.22 6.28
CA MET A 40 -3.74 -6.42 5.24
C MET A 40 -4.70 -6.05 4.13
N PHE A 41 -5.63 -6.93 3.77
CA PHE A 41 -6.64 -6.66 2.75
C PHE A 41 -7.46 -5.38 3.02
N PRO A 42 -8.13 -5.22 4.19
CA PRO A 42 -8.85 -3.99 4.46
C PRO A 42 -7.91 -2.79 4.61
N ILE A 43 -6.71 -2.94 5.19
CA ILE A 43 -5.73 -1.84 5.30
C ILE A 43 -5.36 -1.30 3.92
N TYR A 44 -5.06 -2.18 2.96
CA TYR A 44 -4.76 -1.80 1.58
C TYR A 44 -6.00 -1.23 0.86
N GLY A 45 -7.19 -1.78 1.10
CA GLY A 45 -8.43 -1.22 0.54
C GLY A 45 -8.70 0.22 0.98
N LEU A 46 -8.32 0.59 2.21
CA LEU A 46 -8.44 1.96 2.73
C LEU A 46 -7.57 2.98 1.96
N ALA A 47 -6.65 2.54 1.09
CA ALA A 47 -5.90 3.43 0.21
C ALA A 47 -6.80 4.29 -0.70
N VAL A 48 -8.06 3.88 -0.93
CA VAL A 48 -9.06 4.72 -1.62
C VAL A 48 -9.24 6.09 -0.97
N PHE A 49 -9.06 6.20 0.35
CA PHE A 49 -9.14 7.48 1.07
C PHE A 49 -7.93 8.39 0.85
N LEU A 50 -6.88 7.90 0.19
CA LEU A 50 -5.68 8.66 -0.17
C LEU A 50 -5.77 9.27 -1.58
N GLU A 51 -6.82 8.96 -2.35
CA GLU A 51 -7.04 9.56 -3.67
C GLU A 51 -7.15 11.10 -3.63
N PRO A 52 -7.86 11.73 -2.67
CA PRO A 52 -7.89 13.20 -2.56
C PRO A 52 -6.51 13.78 -2.23
N LEU A 53 -5.73 13.07 -1.42
CA LEU A 53 -4.36 13.46 -1.10
C LEU A 53 -3.48 13.41 -2.34
N HIS A 54 -3.56 12.34 -3.13
CA HIS A 54 -2.87 12.25 -4.42
C HIS A 54 -3.24 13.46 -5.30
N ASN A 55 -4.53 13.76 -5.46
CA ASN A 55 -4.99 14.89 -6.27
C ASN A 55 -4.44 16.24 -5.79
N ALA A 56 -4.37 16.46 -4.48
CA ALA A 56 -3.81 17.68 -3.90
C ALA A 56 -2.29 17.81 -4.11
N MET A 57 -1.57 16.68 -4.21
CA MET A 57 -0.12 16.65 -4.38
C MET A 57 0.34 16.75 -5.84
N ARG A 58 -0.55 16.64 -6.83
CA ARG A 58 -0.20 16.69 -8.27
C ARG A 58 0.72 17.85 -8.69
N PRO A 59 0.58 19.09 -8.15
CA PRO A 59 1.46 20.19 -8.54
C PRO A 59 2.92 20.03 -8.07
N LEU A 60 3.18 19.15 -7.10
CA LEU A 60 4.51 18.93 -6.55
C LEU A 60 5.37 18.10 -7.50
N HIS A 61 6.68 18.36 -7.51
CA HIS A 61 7.65 17.51 -8.20
C HIS A 61 7.62 16.08 -7.66
N TRP A 62 7.89 15.10 -8.53
CA TRP A 62 7.77 13.66 -8.22
C TRP A 62 8.53 13.24 -6.96
N TYR A 63 9.69 13.83 -6.67
CA TYR A 63 10.47 13.49 -5.49
C TYR A 63 9.84 14.01 -4.20
N LEU A 64 9.18 15.17 -4.21
CA LEU A 64 8.45 15.68 -3.05
C LEU A 64 7.22 14.81 -2.77
N ARG A 65 6.51 14.38 -3.83
CA ARG A 65 5.37 13.47 -3.68
C ARG A 65 5.78 12.13 -3.07
N GLY A 66 6.86 11.54 -3.57
CA GLY A 66 7.39 10.30 -3.00
C GLY A 66 7.78 10.44 -1.53
N LEU A 67 8.37 11.58 -1.12
CA LEU A 67 8.65 11.85 0.31
C LEU A 67 7.36 11.95 1.14
N VAL A 68 6.32 12.62 0.63
CA VAL A 68 5.03 12.68 1.33
C VAL A 68 4.42 11.28 1.45
N TRP A 69 4.49 10.44 0.41
CA TRP A 69 4.00 9.07 0.46
C TRP A 69 4.71 8.24 1.52
N VAL A 70 6.03 8.34 1.65
CA VAL A 70 6.78 7.66 2.71
C VAL A 70 6.22 8.02 4.10
N LEU A 71 6.02 9.32 4.35
CA LEU A 71 5.49 9.79 5.64
C LEU A 71 4.07 9.29 5.89
N VAL A 72 3.20 9.39 4.88
CA VAL A 72 1.80 8.96 4.97
C VAL A 72 1.70 7.46 5.24
N ILE A 73 2.48 6.66 4.50
CA ILE A 73 2.49 5.20 4.65
C ILE A 73 3.00 4.82 6.04
N TRP A 74 4.08 5.42 6.54
CA TRP A 74 4.54 5.15 7.90
C TRP A 74 3.51 5.54 8.97
N VAL A 75 2.83 6.67 8.82
CA VAL A 75 1.78 7.07 9.77
C VAL A 75 0.64 6.05 9.76
N LEU A 76 0.19 5.62 8.58
CA LEU A 76 -0.88 4.63 8.44
C LEU A 76 -0.47 3.26 8.97
N GLU A 77 0.72 2.77 8.62
CA GLU A 77 1.26 1.54 9.18
C GLU A 77 1.32 1.64 10.71
N TYR A 78 1.99 2.67 11.24
CA TYR A 78 2.13 2.80 12.68
C TYR A 78 0.76 2.85 13.38
N ALA A 79 -0.18 3.66 12.89
CA ALA A 79 -1.49 3.80 13.49
C ALA A 79 -2.30 2.50 13.41
N THR A 80 -2.38 1.88 12.24
CA THR A 80 -3.15 0.63 12.06
C THR A 80 -2.54 -0.53 12.83
N GLY A 81 -1.21 -0.68 12.77
CA GLY A 81 -0.47 -1.68 13.54
C GLY A 81 -0.64 -1.50 15.04
N ALA A 82 -0.60 -0.26 15.56
CA ALA A 82 -0.83 0.04 16.97
C ALA A 82 -2.26 -0.27 17.40
N VAL A 83 -3.27 0.15 16.62
CA VAL A 83 -4.68 -0.13 16.89
C VAL A 83 -4.92 -1.64 16.94
N ILE A 84 -4.48 -2.39 15.92
CA ILE A 84 -4.69 -3.83 15.87
C ILE A 84 -3.97 -4.54 17.01
N ARG A 85 -2.74 -4.11 17.33
CA ARG A 85 -1.99 -4.61 18.49
C ARG A 85 -2.71 -4.36 19.81
N SER A 86 -3.37 -3.22 19.96
CA SER A 86 -4.15 -2.91 21.15
C SER A 86 -5.42 -3.77 21.27
N LEU A 87 -6.03 -4.16 20.14
CA LEU A 87 -7.27 -4.92 20.11
C LEU A 87 -7.07 -6.43 20.24
N VAL A 88 -6.03 -6.97 19.62
CA VAL A 88 -5.82 -8.43 19.47
C VAL A 88 -4.54 -8.91 20.19
N GLY A 89 -3.74 -7.99 20.74
CA GLY A 89 -2.48 -8.30 21.42
C GLY A 89 -1.27 -8.49 20.49
N THR A 90 -1.48 -8.48 19.17
CA THR A 90 -0.42 -8.55 18.14
C THR A 90 -0.74 -7.63 16.96
N SER A 91 0.28 -7.21 16.22
CA SER A 91 0.14 -6.45 14.96
C SER A 91 0.20 -7.38 13.73
N PRO A 92 -0.34 -6.97 12.57
CA PRO A 92 -0.24 -7.76 11.35
C PRO A 92 1.20 -7.91 10.85
N TRP A 93 2.10 -7.02 11.22
CA TRP A 93 3.54 -7.17 10.99
C TRP A 93 4.28 -6.95 12.30
N VAL A 94 5.37 -7.66 12.48
CA VAL A 94 6.24 -7.52 13.65
C VAL A 94 7.68 -7.47 13.18
N TYR A 95 8.22 -6.26 13.09
CA TYR A 95 9.62 -6.06 12.71
C TYR A 95 10.53 -6.26 13.92
N ARG A 96 11.43 -7.25 13.82
CA ARG A 96 12.42 -7.57 14.86
C ARG A 96 13.81 -7.03 14.54
N GLU A 97 14.08 -6.76 13.27
CA GLU A 97 15.37 -6.34 12.73
C GLU A 97 15.20 -5.11 11.84
N GLY A 98 16.33 -4.45 11.53
CA GLY A 98 16.35 -3.20 10.78
C GLY A 98 16.10 -1.97 11.65
N TRP A 99 15.96 -0.82 11.00
CA TRP A 99 15.75 0.46 11.68
C TRP A 99 14.27 0.64 12.03
N GLN A 100 13.80 -0.21 12.96
CA GLN A 100 12.41 -0.28 13.34
C GLN A 100 12.06 0.72 14.46
N VAL A 101 10.80 1.17 14.45
CA VAL A 101 10.20 1.92 15.55
C VAL A 101 9.05 1.11 16.14
N ASN A 102 9.17 0.73 17.42
CA ASN A 102 8.21 -0.07 18.20
C ASN A 102 7.76 -1.42 17.58
N GLY A 103 8.50 -1.92 16.61
CA GLY A 103 8.22 -3.10 15.81
C GLY A 103 7.11 -2.90 14.77
N LEU A 104 6.67 -1.65 14.57
CA LEU A 104 5.49 -1.29 13.77
C LEU A 104 5.82 -0.60 12.45
N ILE A 105 6.97 0.04 12.32
CA ILE A 105 7.44 0.59 11.04
C ILE A 105 8.93 0.35 10.89
N ARG A 106 9.40 0.35 9.65
CA ARG A 106 10.83 0.28 9.30
C ARG A 106 11.26 1.49 8.51
N LEU A 107 12.20 2.25 9.06
CA LEU A 107 12.71 3.47 8.44
C LEU A 107 13.58 3.18 7.22
N ASP A 108 14.27 2.04 7.23
CA ASP A 108 15.08 1.55 6.11
C ASP A 108 14.24 1.12 4.90
N MET A 109 12.93 0.94 5.07
CA MET A 109 11.99 0.71 3.97
C MET A 109 11.53 1.99 3.26
N ALA A 110 12.03 3.17 3.64
CA ALA A 110 11.69 4.44 2.97
C ALA A 110 11.80 4.37 1.43
N PRO A 111 12.87 3.81 0.82
CA PRO A 111 12.96 3.75 -0.64
C PRO A 111 11.86 2.87 -1.26
N LEU A 112 11.47 1.78 -0.59
CA LEU A 112 10.38 0.92 -1.03
C LEU A 112 9.05 1.69 -1.00
N TRP A 113 8.75 2.36 0.12
CA TRP A 113 7.51 3.12 0.27
C TRP A 113 7.43 4.32 -0.66
N PHE A 114 8.56 4.94 -0.97
CA PHE A 114 8.65 5.99 -1.97
C PHE A 114 8.18 5.48 -3.34
N VAL A 115 8.69 4.33 -3.79
CA VAL A 115 8.33 3.73 -5.08
C VAL A 115 6.87 3.27 -5.07
N VAL A 116 6.43 2.60 -4.01
CA VAL A 116 5.04 2.13 -3.86
C VAL A 116 4.06 3.30 -3.90
N GLY A 117 4.39 4.43 -3.26
CA GLY A 117 3.59 5.65 -3.31
C GLY A 117 3.40 6.18 -4.73
N LEU A 118 4.47 6.24 -5.53
CA LEU A 118 4.39 6.66 -6.92
C LEU A 118 3.65 5.64 -7.81
N LEU A 119 3.77 4.35 -7.52
CA LEU A 119 2.97 3.32 -8.20
C LEU A 119 1.48 3.45 -7.87
N PHE A 120 1.16 3.79 -6.61
CA PHE A 120 -0.22 4.10 -6.21
C PHE A 120 -0.78 5.29 -6.99
N GLU A 121 0.02 6.35 -7.21
CA GLU A 121 -0.39 7.47 -8.07
C GLU A 121 -0.78 6.99 -9.47
N ARG A 122 0.10 6.18 -10.09
CA ARG A 122 -0.15 5.65 -11.43
C ARG A 122 -1.39 4.77 -11.51
N LEU A 123 -1.60 3.93 -10.49
CA LEU A 123 -2.79 3.09 -10.39
C LEU A 123 -4.06 3.93 -10.24
N HIS A 124 -4.03 4.98 -9.41
CA HIS A 124 -5.16 5.89 -9.24
C HIS A 124 -5.52 6.61 -10.55
N ASP A 125 -4.51 7.08 -11.30
CA ASP A 125 -4.72 7.73 -12.60
C ASP A 125 -5.38 6.77 -13.59
N TRP A 126 -4.86 5.55 -13.70
CA TRP A 126 -5.40 4.53 -14.59
C TRP A 126 -6.85 4.16 -14.25
N LEU A 127 -7.16 3.99 -12.97
CA LEU A 127 -8.53 3.70 -12.52
C LEU A 127 -9.49 4.85 -12.83
N THR A 128 -9.02 6.09 -12.74
CA THR A 128 -9.82 7.28 -13.04
C THR A 128 -10.07 7.42 -14.54
N GLU A 129 -9.06 7.20 -15.37
CA GLU A 129 -9.20 7.21 -16.84
C GLU A 129 -10.20 6.13 -17.29
N PHE A 130 -10.07 4.91 -16.78
CA PHE A 130 -10.96 3.80 -17.13
C PHE A 130 -12.43 4.09 -16.78
N GLU A 131 -12.68 4.71 -15.63
CA GLU A 131 -14.03 5.10 -15.20
C GLU A 131 -14.63 6.19 -16.10
N LEU A 132 -13.82 7.15 -16.55
CA LEU A 132 -14.25 8.19 -17.49
C LEU A 132 -14.60 7.60 -18.86
N THR A 133 -13.77 6.70 -19.39
CA THR A 133 -14.03 6.03 -20.68
C THR A 133 -15.35 5.25 -20.64
N GLN A 134 -15.61 4.50 -19.56
CA GLN A 134 -16.86 3.76 -19.43
C GLN A 134 -18.09 4.66 -19.34
N ALA A 135 -17.97 5.79 -18.64
CA ALA A 135 -19.07 6.75 -18.51
C ALA A 135 -19.43 7.40 -19.86
N ASP A 136 -18.45 7.63 -20.73
CA ASP A 136 -18.68 8.18 -22.07
C ASP A 136 -19.27 7.14 -23.04
N ASP A 137 -18.84 5.88 -22.98
CA ASP A 137 -19.43 4.77 -23.74
C ASP A 137 -20.91 4.51 -23.39
N LEU A 138 -21.31 4.76 -22.13
CA LEU A 138 -22.69 4.63 -21.68
C LEU A 138 -23.59 5.81 -22.11
N LYS A 139 -23.03 6.99 -22.34
CA LYS A 139 -23.78 8.17 -22.80
C LYS A 139 -24.00 8.20 -24.31
N THR A 140 -23.20 7.43 -25.06
CA THR A 140 -23.22 7.39 -26.53
C THR A 140 -24.10 6.27 -27.09
N LYS A 141 -24.64 5.39 -26.24
CA LYS A 141 -25.65 4.37 -26.55
C LYS A 141 -27.04 4.82 -26.12
#